data_AF-A0A7S4J3Y0-F1
#
_entry.id   AF-A0A7S4J3Y0-F1
#
_cell.length_a   1.000
_cell.length_b   1.000
_cell.length_c   1.000
_cell.angle_alpha   90.00
_cell.angle_beta   90.00
_cell.angle_gamma   90.00
#
_symmetry.space_group_name_H-M   'P 1'
#
loop_
_entity.id
_entity.type
_entity.pdbx_description
1 polymer ?
#
loop_
_entity_poly.entity_id
_entity_poly.type
_entity_poly.pdbx_seq_one_letter_code
_entity_poly.pdbx_strand_id
1 'polypeptide(L)'
;MPKKKGQKPKDRAREIEGALDWMRNKGVKPSGDEPVSSFEKLGSVPISRRTPEERKGDVDGVMNWMRNGKSESEDPTGDFTRIDQMLPKKKGQKPKDRAREIEGALDWMRNKGVKPSGDEPVSSFEKLGSVPISRRTPEERKGDVDGVMNWMRNGKSESEDPTGDFTRIDQMLPKKKGQ
;
A
#
# COMPACT_ATOMS: atom_id res chain seq x y z
N MET A 1 13.92 28.99 13.36
CA MET A 1 12.61 28.64 12.75
C MET A 1 11.82 27.75 13.70
N PRO A 2 10.56 28.05 14.04
CA PRO A 2 9.83 27.24 15.01
C PRO A 2 9.41 25.92 14.35
N LYS A 3 9.97 24.81 14.84
CA LYS A 3 9.54 23.44 14.50
C LYS A 3 8.09 23.26 14.97
N LYS A 4 7.12 23.41 14.06
CA LYS A 4 5.71 23.14 14.33
C LYS A 4 5.54 21.64 14.65
N LYS A 5 4.96 21.33 15.82
CA LYS A 5 4.87 20.00 16.47
C LYS A 5 3.85 19.05 15.81
N GLY A 6 4.17 17.76 15.79
CA GLY A 6 3.18 16.67 15.80
C GLY A 6 3.58 15.42 15.01
N GLN A 7 3.81 15.56 13.71
CA GLN A 7 3.98 14.42 12.79
C GLN A 7 5.47 14.11 12.54
N LYS A 8 5.86 12.83 12.64
CA LYS A 8 7.23 12.42 12.30
C LYS A 8 7.43 12.53 10.78
N PRO A 9 8.61 12.95 10.29
CA PRO A 9 8.89 13.00 8.85
C PRO A 9 8.60 11.68 8.14
N LYS A 10 8.95 10.54 8.76
CA LYS A 10 8.66 9.21 8.21
C LYS A 10 7.15 8.95 8.06
N ASP A 11 6.33 9.45 8.98
CA ASP A 11 4.87 9.31 8.89
C ASP A 11 4.33 10.12 7.72
N ARG A 12 4.84 11.35 7.54
CA ARG A 12 4.47 12.19 6.41
C ARG A 12 4.90 11.60 5.07
N ALA A 13 6.10 11.03 5.00
CA ALA A 13 6.57 10.34 3.79
C ALA A 13 5.66 9.18 3.41
N ARG A 14 5.18 8.40 4.40
CA ARG A 14 4.23 7.31 4.16
C ARG A 14 2.87 7.80 3.69
N GLU A 15 2.39 8.93 4.18
CA GLU A 15 1.13 9.52 3.68
C GLU A 15 1.26 9.98 2.23
N ILE A 16 2.36 10.63 1.89
CA ILE A 16 2.65 11.08 0.52
C ILE A 16 2.79 9.87 -0.42
N GLU A 17 3.53 8.85 0.00
CA GLU A 17 3.67 7.60 -0.76
C GLU A 17 2.32 6.88 -0.94
N GLY A 18 1.51 6.77 0.11
CA GLY A 18 0.20 6.12 0.03
C GLY A 18 -0.77 6.86 -0.91
N ALA A 19 -0.75 8.20 -0.89
CA ALA A 19 -1.52 9.00 -1.84
C ALA A 19 -1.00 8.83 -3.28
N LEU A 20 0.32 8.79 -3.47
CA LEU A 20 0.94 8.56 -4.78
C LEU A 20 0.59 7.18 -5.35
N ASP A 21 0.68 6.12 -4.54
CA ASP A 21 0.27 4.76 -4.93
C ASP A 21 -1.21 4.70 -5.30
N TRP A 22 -2.07 5.32 -4.49
CA TRP A 22 -3.50 5.40 -4.78
C TRP A 22 -3.79 6.06 -6.13
N MET A 23 -3.13 7.19 -6.42
CA MET A 23 -3.27 7.90 -7.70
C MET A 23 -2.84 7.02 -8.87
N ARG A 24 -1.68 6.35 -8.77
CA ARG A 24 -1.19 5.41 -9.80
C ARG A 24 -2.17 4.25 -10.04
N ASN A 25 -2.80 3.73 -9.00
CA ASN A 25 -3.81 2.66 -9.12
C ASN A 25 -5.11 3.15 -9.78
N LYS A 26 -5.47 4.43 -9.59
CA LYS A 26 -6.64 5.07 -10.22
C LYS A 26 -6.35 5.64 -11.61
N GLY A 27 -5.11 5.64 -12.06
CA GLY A 27 -4.70 6.23 -13.33
C GLY A 27 -4.72 7.76 -13.33
N VAL A 28 -4.74 8.37 -12.13
CA VAL A 28 -4.75 9.82 -11.95
C VAL A 28 -3.31 10.28 -11.73
N LYS A 29 -2.93 11.44 -12.27
CA LYS A 29 -1.61 12.04 -12.02
C LYS A 29 -1.75 13.28 -11.14
N PRO A 30 -0.83 13.53 -10.20
CA PRO A 30 -0.81 14.78 -9.46
C PRO A 30 -0.61 15.99 -10.41
N SER A 31 0.21 15.81 -11.44
CA SER A 31 0.76 16.84 -12.33
C SER A 31 -0.09 17.17 -13.58
N GLY A 32 -1.41 16.88 -13.59
CA GLY A 32 -2.30 17.25 -14.71
C GLY A 32 -3.31 18.35 -14.37
N ASP A 33 -3.91 18.98 -15.39
CA ASP A 33 -5.08 19.89 -15.32
C ASP A 33 -6.37 19.23 -14.80
N GLU A 34 -6.28 18.07 -14.14
CA GLU A 34 -7.45 17.42 -13.56
C GLU A 34 -7.97 18.23 -12.35
N PRO A 35 -9.31 18.38 -12.25
CA PRO A 35 -9.90 19.19 -11.20
C PRO A 35 -9.58 18.63 -9.82
N VAL A 36 -9.19 19.54 -8.92
CA VAL A 36 -8.93 19.31 -7.48
C VAL A 36 -10.04 18.53 -6.75
N SER A 37 -11.25 18.44 -7.32
CA SER A 37 -12.36 17.63 -6.80
C SER A 37 -12.07 16.12 -6.77
N SER A 38 -11.18 15.60 -7.63
CA SER A 38 -10.71 14.20 -7.53
C SER A 38 -9.86 13.96 -6.27
N PHE A 39 -9.33 15.04 -5.67
CA PHE A 39 -8.31 15.02 -4.62
C PHE A 39 -8.83 15.41 -3.22
N GLU A 40 -10.04 15.95 -3.08
CA GLU A 40 -10.69 16.23 -1.78
C GLU A 40 -10.82 14.98 -0.90
N LYS A 41 -10.67 13.78 -1.49
CA LYS A 41 -10.73 12.47 -0.83
C LYS A 41 -9.37 11.95 -0.35
N LEU A 42 -8.26 12.67 -0.51
CA LEU A 42 -6.94 12.18 -0.09
C LEU A 42 -6.84 11.92 1.42
N GLY A 43 -7.57 12.68 2.25
CA GLY A 43 -7.70 12.41 3.68
C GLY A 43 -8.44 11.10 4.01
N SER A 44 -9.13 10.51 3.02
CA SER A 44 -9.84 9.23 3.10
C SER A 44 -9.17 8.13 2.27
N VAL A 45 -8.00 8.39 1.69
CA VAL A 45 -7.24 7.34 0.98
C VAL A 45 -6.87 6.27 2.01
N PRO A 46 -7.21 4.99 1.75
CA PRO A 46 -6.80 3.91 2.61
C PRO A 46 -5.28 3.76 2.50
N ILE A 47 -4.57 4.36 3.46
CA ILE A 47 -3.15 4.10 3.65
C ILE A 47 -3.03 2.70 4.24
N SER A 48 -2.22 1.85 3.59
CA SER A 48 -1.85 0.54 4.12
C SER A 48 -1.44 0.66 5.60
N ARG A 49 -2.04 -0.14 6.46
CA ARG A 49 -1.66 -0.20 7.88
C ARG A 49 -0.25 -0.76 8.08
N ARG A 50 0.24 -1.58 7.15
CA ARG A 50 1.60 -2.14 7.15
C ARG A 50 2.58 -1.20 6.41
N THR A 51 3.81 -1.10 6.91
CA THR A 51 4.89 -0.42 6.18
C THR A 51 5.36 -1.25 4.98
N PRO A 52 6.04 -0.64 3.99
CA PRO A 52 6.64 -1.39 2.90
C PRO A 52 7.54 -2.55 3.38
N GLU A 53 8.30 -2.37 4.46
CA GLU A 53 9.12 -3.44 5.04
C GLU A 53 8.28 -4.57 5.64
N GLU A 54 7.22 -4.25 6.38
CA GLU A 54 6.31 -5.25 6.93
C GLU A 54 5.58 -6.02 5.82
N ARG A 55 5.18 -5.32 4.74
CA ARG A 55 4.57 -5.96 3.55
C ARG A 55 5.56 -6.86 2.83
N LYS A 56 6.84 -6.47 2.78
CA LYS A 56 7.90 -7.35 2.27
C LYS A 56 8.01 -8.61 3.10
N GLY A 57 8.01 -8.48 4.44
CA GLY A 57 7.98 -9.62 5.35
C GLY A 57 6.77 -10.53 5.13
N ASP A 58 5.59 -9.96 4.88
CA ASP A 58 4.40 -10.73 4.54
C ASP A 58 4.56 -11.50 3.22
N VAL A 59 5.11 -10.86 2.16
CA VAL A 59 5.42 -11.56 0.89
C VAL A 59 6.43 -12.69 1.11
N ASP A 60 7.47 -12.44 1.89
CA ASP A 60 8.51 -13.44 2.18
C ASP A 60 7.94 -14.62 3.00
N GLY A 61 7.02 -14.36 3.93
CA GLY A 61 6.29 -15.38 4.67
C GLY A 61 5.42 -16.25 3.77
N VAL A 62 4.62 -15.65 2.88
CA VAL A 62 3.83 -16.41 1.90
C VAL A 62 4.72 -17.23 0.97
N MET A 63 5.86 -16.67 0.55
CA MET A 63 6.85 -17.40 -0.26
C MET A 63 7.46 -18.57 0.49
N ASN A 64 7.73 -18.43 1.80
CA ASN A 64 8.23 -19.53 2.63
C ASN A 64 7.20 -20.64 2.74
N TRP A 65 5.96 -20.29 3.07
CA TRP A 65 4.81 -21.19 3.11
C TRP A 65 4.65 -21.98 1.79
N MET A 66 4.69 -21.30 0.63
CA MET A 66 4.60 -21.98 -0.67
C MET A 66 5.79 -22.90 -0.97
N ARG A 67 7.01 -22.53 -0.57
CA ARG A 67 8.19 -23.38 -0.75
C ARG A 67 8.15 -24.63 0.14
N ASN A 68 7.57 -24.51 1.33
CA ASN A 68 7.45 -25.59 2.31
C ASN A 68 6.16 -26.41 2.13
N GLY A 69 5.66 -26.51 0.89
CA GLY A 69 4.51 -27.36 0.59
C GLY A 69 3.19 -26.88 1.18
N LYS A 70 3.07 -25.59 1.53
CA LYS A 70 1.89 -24.98 2.15
C LYS A 70 1.54 -25.58 3.52
N SER A 71 2.54 -25.84 4.35
CA SER A 71 2.35 -26.43 5.68
C SER A 71 1.54 -25.52 6.61
N GLU A 72 0.73 -26.13 7.46
CA GLU A 72 -0.04 -25.45 8.50
C GLU A 72 0.86 -24.74 9.53
N SER A 73 2.08 -25.25 9.75
CA SER A 73 3.06 -24.61 10.64
C SER A 73 3.46 -23.21 10.20
N GLU A 74 3.47 -22.95 8.88
CA GLU A 74 3.83 -21.66 8.28
C GLU A 74 2.60 -20.78 8.01
N ASP A 75 1.39 -21.33 8.21
CA ASP A 75 0.11 -20.63 8.12
C ASP A 75 -0.81 -21.08 9.28
N PRO A 76 -0.41 -20.81 10.55
CA PRO A 76 -1.14 -21.30 11.73
C PRO A 76 -2.55 -20.71 11.85
N THR A 77 -2.83 -19.64 11.10
CA THR A 77 -4.14 -18.99 11.02
C THR A 77 -5.01 -19.53 9.88
N GLY A 78 -4.43 -20.25 8.91
CA GLY A 78 -5.09 -20.67 7.68
C GLY A 78 -5.38 -19.54 6.68
N ASP A 79 -4.92 -18.32 6.96
CA ASP A 79 -5.20 -17.12 6.18
C ASP A 79 -4.57 -17.21 4.78
N PHE A 80 -3.33 -17.68 4.66
CA PHE A 80 -2.66 -17.83 3.36
C PHE A 80 -3.36 -18.86 2.50
N THR A 81 -3.67 -20.01 3.10
CA THR A 81 -4.36 -21.12 2.45
C THR A 81 -5.71 -20.68 1.92
N ARG A 82 -6.49 -19.97 2.73
CA ARG A 82 -7.83 -19.56 2.36
C ARG A 82 -7.82 -18.51 1.27
N ILE A 83 -6.94 -17.51 1.37
CA ILE A 83 -6.80 -16.49 0.32
C ILE A 83 -6.30 -17.10 -0.99
N ASP A 84 -5.34 -18.03 -0.92
CA ASP A 84 -4.87 -18.77 -2.08
C ASP A 84 -5.99 -19.59 -2.75
N GLN A 85 -6.93 -20.14 -1.99
CA GLN A 85 -8.09 -20.81 -2.59
C GLN A 85 -9.07 -19.84 -3.26
N MET A 86 -9.18 -18.61 -2.77
CA MET A 86 -10.10 -17.59 -3.30
C MET A 86 -9.56 -16.87 -4.53
N LEU A 87 -8.23 -16.73 -4.65
CA LEU A 87 -7.64 -15.99 -5.76
C LEU A 87 -7.66 -16.83 -7.06
N PRO A 88 -8.02 -16.24 -8.21
CA PRO A 88 -8.06 -16.94 -9.48
C PRO A 88 -6.69 -17.54 -9.82
N LYS A 89 -6.69 -18.78 -10.31
CA LYS A 89 -5.47 -19.45 -10.76
C LYS A 89 -5.13 -18.97 -12.17
N LYS A 90 -3.94 -18.39 -12.33
CA LYS A 90 -3.44 -17.89 -13.63
C LYS A 90 -2.41 -18.85 -14.20
N LYS A 91 -2.60 -19.27 -15.46
CA LYS A 91 -1.65 -20.17 -16.13
C LYS A 91 -0.29 -19.48 -16.25
N GLY A 92 0.78 -20.16 -15.84
CA GLY A 92 2.15 -19.63 -15.90
C GLY A 92 2.48 -18.55 -14.85
N GLN A 93 1.63 -18.37 -13.83
CA GLN A 93 1.90 -17.42 -12.75
C GLN A 93 3.18 -17.79 -11.99
N LYS A 94 4.07 -16.82 -11.80
CA LYS A 94 5.28 -17.03 -11.01
C LYS A 94 4.90 -17.11 -9.52
N PRO A 95 5.60 -17.94 -8.71
CA PRO A 95 5.36 -17.99 -7.26
C PRO A 95 5.43 -16.61 -6.59
N LYS A 96 6.38 -15.76 -7.01
CA LYS A 96 6.49 -14.39 -6.47
C LYS A 96 5.25 -13.54 -6.74
N ASP A 97 4.66 -13.65 -7.92
CA ASP A 97 3.45 -12.91 -8.26
C ASP A 97 2.26 -13.45 -7.47
N ARG A 98 2.20 -14.77 -7.24
CA ARG A 98 1.19 -15.38 -6.38
C ARG A 98 1.29 -14.89 -4.93
N ALA A 99 2.51 -14.85 -4.37
CA ALA A 99 2.73 -14.34 -3.02
C ALA A 99 2.27 -12.88 -2.86
N ARG A 100 2.51 -12.05 -3.87
CA ARG A 100 2.08 -10.65 -3.89
C ARG A 100 0.56 -10.52 -3.94
N GLU A 101 -0.13 -11.37 -4.69
CA GLU A 101 -1.60 -11.34 -4.72
C GLU A 101 -2.20 -11.75 -3.38
N ILE A 102 -1.62 -12.76 -2.71
CA ILE A 102 -2.04 -13.18 -1.37
C ILE A 102 -1.79 -12.06 -0.35
N GLU A 103 -0.60 -11.45 -0.36
CA GLU A 103 -0.27 -10.31 0.50
C GLU A 103 -1.17 -9.10 0.23
N GLY A 104 -1.43 -8.76 -1.03
CA GLY A 104 -2.32 -7.67 -1.40
C GLY A 104 -3.76 -7.90 -0.92
N ALA A 105 -4.25 -9.12 -1.00
CA ALA A 105 -5.56 -9.48 -0.45
C ALA A 105 -5.57 -9.38 1.08
N LEU A 106 -4.53 -9.85 1.78
CA LEU A 106 -4.39 -9.69 3.23
C LEU A 106 -4.40 -8.23 3.66
N ASP A 107 -3.60 -7.39 3.00
CA ASP A 107 -3.54 -5.96 3.31
C ASP A 107 -4.90 -5.28 3.09
N TRP A 108 -5.57 -5.60 1.97
CA TRP A 108 -6.93 -5.10 1.72
C TRP A 108 -7.89 -5.50 2.84
N MET A 109 -7.88 -6.76 3.26
CA MET A 109 -8.74 -7.26 4.33
C MET A 109 -8.48 -6.53 5.65
N ARG A 110 -7.21 -6.34 6.02
CA ARG A 110 -6.81 -5.57 7.21
C ARG A 110 -7.28 -4.12 7.17
N ASN A 111 -7.24 -3.49 5.99
CA ASN A 111 -7.72 -2.12 5.80
C ASN A 111 -9.25 -2.02 5.86
N LYS A 112 -9.97 -3.08 5.51
CA LYS A 112 -11.44 -3.18 5.61
C LYS A 112 -11.96 -3.70 6.95
N GLY A 113 -11.07 -4.21 7.81
CA GLY A 113 -11.46 -4.82 9.08
C GLY A 113 -12.14 -6.18 8.91
N VAL A 114 -12.03 -6.80 7.74
CA VAL A 114 -12.53 -8.15 7.47
C VAL A 114 -11.40 -9.16 7.68
N LYS A 115 -11.75 -10.39 8.03
CA LYS A 115 -10.79 -11.49 8.22
C LYS A 115 -11.09 -12.62 7.25
N PRO A 116 -10.09 -13.39 6.81
CA PRO A 116 -10.33 -14.62 6.05
C PRO A 116 -11.18 -15.63 6.84
N SER A 117 -11.13 -15.59 8.18
CA SER A 117 -11.62 -16.62 9.11
C SER A 117 -13.02 -16.39 9.70
N GLY A 118 -13.89 -15.55 9.12
CA GLY A 118 -15.26 -15.34 9.62
C GLY A 118 -16.37 -15.94 8.73
N ASP A 119 -17.58 -16.09 9.30
CA ASP A 119 -18.88 -16.34 8.63
C ASP A 119 -19.31 -15.22 7.64
N GLU A 120 -18.37 -14.40 7.14
CA GLU A 120 -18.70 -13.38 6.15
C GLU A 120 -19.00 -14.03 4.79
N PRO A 121 -20.04 -13.54 4.09
CA PRO A 121 -20.47 -14.13 2.84
C PRO A 121 -19.39 -14.01 1.78
N VAL A 122 -19.23 -15.09 1.00
CA VAL A 122 -18.28 -15.24 -0.11
C VAL A 122 -18.38 -14.08 -1.13
N SER A 123 -19.52 -13.37 -1.18
CA SER A 123 -19.74 -12.16 -1.98
C SER A 123 -18.84 -10.97 -1.63
N SER A 124 -18.32 -10.88 -0.39
CA SER A 124 -17.27 -9.90 -0.04
C SER A 124 -15.98 -10.15 -0.84
N PHE A 125 -15.77 -11.39 -1.29
CA PHE A 125 -14.51 -11.89 -1.84
C PHE A 125 -14.50 -12.00 -3.38
N GLU A 126 -15.65 -12.03 -4.07
CA GLU A 126 -15.71 -11.85 -5.54
C GLU A 126 -15.09 -10.52 -5.98
N LYS A 127 -15.06 -9.54 -5.08
CA LYS A 127 -14.36 -8.26 -5.26
C LYS A 127 -12.84 -8.37 -5.19
N LEU A 128 -12.24 -9.45 -4.66
CA LEU A 128 -10.77 -9.60 -4.58
C LEU A 128 -10.09 -9.53 -5.94
N GLY A 129 -10.72 -10.07 -6.99
CA GLY A 129 -10.22 -9.92 -8.37
C GLY A 129 -10.27 -8.48 -8.91
N SER A 130 -11.05 -7.61 -8.25
CA SER A 130 -11.20 -6.17 -8.53
C SER A 130 -10.59 -5.29 -7.43
N VAL A 131 -9.94 -5.88 -6.42
CA VAL A 131 -9.26 -5.11 -5.38
C VAL A 131 -8.12 -4.35 -6.05
N PRO A 132 -7.99 -3.04 -5.81
CA PRO A 132 -6.82 -2.29 -6.24
C PRO A 132 -5.62 -2.79 -5.44
N ILE A 133 -5.01 -3.88 -5.91
CA ILE A 133 -3.70 -4.33 -5.46
C ILE A 133 -2.73 -3.24 -5.91
N SER A 134 -1.92 -2.73 -4.98
CA SER A 134 -0.87 -1.78 -5.31
C SER A 134 -0.03 -2.35 -6.45
N ARG A 135 0.10 -1.59 -7.54
CA ARG A 135 0.91 -1.99 -8.70
C ARG A 135 2.42 -1.99 -8.39
N ARG A 136 2.81 -1.35 -7.28
CA ARG A 136 4.19 -1.22 -6.82
C ARG A 136 4.53 -2.37 -5.87
N THR A 137 5.71 -2.95 -6.01
CA THR A 137 6.22 -3.93 -5.04
C THR A 137 6.52 -3.28 -3.68
N PRO A 138 6.59 -4.04 -2.58
CA PRO A 138 7.02 -3.49 -1.30
C PRO A 138 8.38 -2.77 -1.37
N GLU A 139 9.34 -3.29 -2.14
CA GLU A 139 10.66 -2.65 -2.33
C GLU A 139 10.54 -1.33 -3.08
N GLU A 140 9.72 -1.31 -4.13
CA GLU A 140 9.40 -0.12 -4.90
C GLU A 140 8.77 0.96 -4.02
N ARG A 141 7.74 0.61 -3.24
CA ARG A 141 7.09 1.50 -2.28
C ARG A 141 8.05 2.01 -1.21
N LYS A 142 8.99 1.17 -0.76
CA LYS A 142 10.07 1.62 0.12
C LYS A 142 10.91 2.70 -0.55
N GLY A 143 11.27 2.51 -1.83
CA GLY A 143 11.96 3.52 -2.63
C GLY A 143 11.18 4.84 -2.74
N ASP A 144 9.86 4.81 -2.88
CA ASP A 144 9.03 6.03 -2.84
C ASP A 144 9.14 6.73 -1.47
N VAL A 145 9.00 5.97 -0.37
CA VAL A 145 9.13 6.53 0.99
C VAL A 145 10.51 7.16 1.18
N ASP A 146 11.57 6.47 0.75
CA ASP A 146 12.95 6.95 0.87
C ASP A 146 13.19 8.20 0.00
N GLY A 147 12.62 8.26 -1.20
CA GLY A 147 12.65 9.43 -2.08
C GLY A 147 11.95 10.64 -1.46
N VAL A 148 10.74 10.47 -0.93
CA VAL A 148 10.01 11.54 -0.23
C VAL A 148 10.78 12.01 1.01
N MET A 149 11.40 11.09 1.74
CA MET A 149 12.25 11.41 2.89
C MET A 149 13.48 12.21 2.47
N ASN A 150 14.09 11.88 1.32
CA ASN A 150 15.23 12.63 0.78
C ASN A 150 14.83 14.05 0.41
N TRP A 151 13.74 14.20 -0.35
CA TRP A 151 13.14 15.48 -0.69
C TRP A 151 12.86 16.35 0.54
N MET A 152 12.25 15.80 1.59
CA MET A 152 11.99 16.54 2.83
C MET A 152 13.27 16.94 3.58
N ARG A 153 14.31 16.10 3.58
CA ARG A 153 15.61 16.43 4.20
C ARG A 153 16.33 17.54 3.44
N ASN A 154 16.20 17.56 2.11
CA ASN A 154 16.82 18.54 1.22
C ASN A 154 15.98 19.81 1.04
N GLY A 155 15.14 20.15 2.03
CA GLY A 155 14.38 21.40 2.02
C GLY A 155 13.28 21.45 0.96
N LYS A 156 12.81 20.30 0.47
CA LYS A 156 11.79 20.17 -0.58
C LYS A 156 12.22 20.77 -1.93
N SER A 157 13.48 20.55 -2.32
CA SER A 157 14.01 21.06 -3.58
C SER A 157 13.34 20.42 -4.80
N GLU A 158 13.19 21.21 -5.86
CA GLU A 158 12.67 20.75 -7.16
C GLU A 158 13.56 19.67 -7.79
N SER A 159 14.87 19.69 -7.52
CA SER A 159 15.79 18.65 -8.00
C SER A 159 15.44 17.23 -7.52
N GLU A 160 14.82 17.11 -6.34
CA GLU A 160 14.39 15.84 -5.73
C GLU A 160 12.92 15.51 -6.01
N ASP A 161 12.19 16.46 -6.62
CA ASP A 161 10.79 16.33 -7.03
C ASP A 161 10.58 16.98 -8.40
N PRO A 162 11.26 16.50 -9.46
CA PRO A 162 11.27 17.15 -10.77
C PRO A 162 9.89 17.14 -11.45
N THR A 163 8.98 16.28 -10.99
CA THR A 163 7.60 16.23 -11.48
C THR A 163 6.64 17.09 -10.64
N GLY A 164 7.09 17.61 -9.49
CA GLY A 164 6.26 18.36 -8.53
C GLY A 164 5.22 17.50 -7.81
N ASP A 165 5.27 16.18 -7.97
CA ASP A 165 4.27 15.25 -7.43
C ASP A 165 4.31 15.22 -5.90
N PHE A 166 5.50 15.19 -5.29
CA PHE A 166 5.65 15.18 -3.83
C PHE A 166 5.13 16.48 -3.22
N THR A 167 5.49 17.61 -3.83
CA THR A 167 5.10 18.94 -3.42
C THR A 167 3.59 19.09 -3.47
N ARG A 168 2.95 18.68 -4.57
CA ARG A 168 1.50 18.80 -4.73
C ARG A 168 0.75 17.88 -3.78
N ILE A 169 1.17 16.63 -3.64
CA ILE A 169 0.56 15.69 -2.68
C ILE A 169 0.70 16.20 -1.24
N ASP A 170 1.88 16.71 -0.86
CA ASP A 170 2.11 17.27 0.47
C ASP A 170 1.24 18.50 0.74
N GLN A 171 0.93 19.33 -0.26
CA GLN A 171 0.01 20.45 -0.10
C GLN A 171 -1.45 20.00 0.09
N MET A 172 -1.86 18.90 -0.55
CA MET A 172 -3.22 18.38 -0.48
C MET A 172 -3.50 17.57 0.78
N LEU A 173 -2.49 16.89 1.33
CA LEU A 173 -2.67 16.06 2.53
C LEU A 173 -2.87 16.94 3.77
N PRO A 174 -3.88 16.63 4.61
CA PRO A 174 -4.14 17.41 5.81
C PRO A 174 -2.90 17.42 6.72
N LYS A 175 -2.61 18.59 7.29
CA LYS A 175 -1.56 18.71 8.31
C LYS A 175 -2.11 18.18 9.62
N LYS A 176 -1.61 17.05 10.11
CA LYS A 176 -1.97 16.54 11.43
C LYS A 176 -1.50 17.52 12.50
N LYS A 177 -2.43 18.20 13.18
CA LYS A 177 -2.15 18.90 14.44
C LYS A 177 -1.85 17.81 15.49
N GLY A 178 -0.79 18.02 16.28
CA GLY A 178 -0.35 17.07 17.30
C GLY A 178 -1.52 16.53 18.12
N GLN A 179 -1.68 15.21 18.07
CA GLN A 179 -2.53 14.42 18.95
C GLN A 179 -1.64 13.79 20.02
#